data_AF-A0A7V7BZ32-F1
#
_entry.id   AF-A0A7V7BZ32-F1
#
_cell.length_a   1.000
_cell.length_b   1.000
_cell.length_c   1.000
_cell.angle_alpha   90.00
_cell.angle_beta   90.00
_cell.angle_gamma   90.00
#
_symmetry.space_group_name_H-M   'P 1'
#
loop_
_entity.id
_entity.type
_entity.pdbx_description
1 polymer ?
#
loop_
_entity_poly.entity_id
_entity_poly.type
_entity_poly.pdbx_seq_one_letter_code
_entity_poly.pdbx_strand_id
1 'polypeptide(L)'
;SHAERLLEALPSHCTLITVIDGHPATLAWLGAVAGHRTVPLGVEHFGQTGTIADLYRHFGIDADAIVRAASRIAPGRPIRLLA
;
A
#
# COMPACT_ATOMS: atom_id res chain seq x y z
N SER A 1 7.16 8.74 -19.82
CA SER A 1 7.90 9.07 -18.57
C SER A 1 8.42 7.79 -17.89
N HIS A 2 9.13 7.83 -16.74
CA HIS A 2 9.59 6.61 -16.04
C HIS A 2 8.42 5.83 -15.41
N ALA A 3 7.43 6.52 -14.84
CA ALA A 3 6.26 5.89 -14.21
C ALA A 3 5.36 5.16 -15.21
N GLU A 4 5.14 5.73 -16.41
CA GLU A 4 4.38 5.06 -17.48
C GLU A 4 5.01 3.71 -17.85
N ARG A 5 6.34 3.67 -18.05
CA ARG A 5 7.05 2.41 -18.38
C ARG A 5 6.96 1.37 -17.27
N LEU A 6 7.01 1.80 -16.01
CA LEU A 6 6.88 0.89 -14.87
C LEU A 6 5.48 0.24 -14.83
N LEU A 7 4.44 0.99 -15.19
CA LEU A 7 3.06 0.56 -15.10
C LEU A 7 2.52 -0.08 -16.40
N GLU A 8 3.27 0.00 -17.50
CA GLU A 8 2.86 -0.45 -18.84
C GLU A 8 2.37 -1.90 -18.89
N ALA A 9 3.01 -2.79 -18.11
CA ALA A 9 2.68 -4.22 -18.11
C ALA A 9 1.50 -4.58 -17.19
N LEU A 10 0.96 -3.62 -16.42
CA LEU A 10 -0.10 -3.90 -15.46
C LEU A 10 -1.48 -3.88 -16.15
N PRO A 11 -2.38 -4.83 -15.83
CA PRO A 11 -3.75 -4.76 -16.31
C PRO A 11 -4.44 -3.50 -15.78
N SER A 12 -5.16 -2.79 -16.65
CA SER A 12 -5.85 -1.53 -16.30
C SER A 12 -6.87 -1.67 -15.16
N HIS A 13 -7.39 -2.87 -14.93
CA HIS A 13 -8.35 -3.17 -13.86
C HIS A 13 -7.67 -3.57 -12.54
N CYS A 14 -6.34 -3.66 -12.49
CA CYS A 14 -5.64 -3.95 -11.25
C CYS A 14 -5.75 -2.76 -10.28
N THR A 15 -5.60 -3.06 -8.99
CA THR A 15 -5.59 -2.05 -7.94
C THR A 15 -4.20 -1.99 -7.34
N LEU A 16 -3.64 -0.79 -7.24
CA LEU A 16 -2.30 -0.56 -6.70
C LEU A 16 -2.41 -0.36 -5.19
N ILE A 17 -1.71 -1.18 -4.42
CA ILE A 17 -1.45 -0.90 -3.00
C ILE A 17 -0.07 -0.28 -2.93
N THR A 18 0.00 1.00 -2.55
CA THR A 18 1.27 1.69 -2.36
C THR A 18 1.57 1.74 -0.87
N VAL A 19 2.85 1.63 -0.51
CA VAL A 19 3.29 1.65 0.89
C VAL A 19 4.48 2.60 0.99
N ILE A 20 4.43 3.52 1.95
CA ILE A 20 5.53 4.44 2.22
C ILE A 20 5.61 4.74 3.71
N ASP A 21 6.82 4.79 4.24
CA ASP A 21 7.10 5.37 5.57
C ASP A 21 7.09 6.90 5.47
N GLY A 22 5.88 7.44 5.27
CA GLY A 22 5.60 8.84 4.96
C GLY A 22 4.13 9.05 4.61
N HIS A 23 3.72 10.28 4.31
CA HIS A 23 2.31 10.57 4.06
C HIS A 23 1.79 9.83 2.81
N PRO A 24 0.65 9.11 2.88
CA PRO A 24 0.15 8.27 1.78
C PRO A 24 -0.09 9.04 0.46
N ALA A 25 -0.42 10.32 0.57
CA ALA A 25 -0.61 11.21 -0.58
C ALA A 25 0.63 11.30 -1.50
N THR A 26 1.85 11.08 -0.99
CA THR A 26 3.10 11.15 -1.75
C THR A 26 3.14 10.17 -2.92
N LEU A 27 2.50 8.99 -2.79
CA LEU A 27 2.44 7.97 -3.86
C LEU A 27 1.05 7.82 -4.50
N ALA A 28 0.03 8.52 -3.99
CA ALA A 28 -1.34 8.38 -4.47
C ALA A 28 -1.50 8.74 -5.96
N TRP A 29 -0.66 9.64 -6.48
CA TRP A 29 -0.68 10.08 -7.88
C TRP A 29 -0.36 8.97 -8.88
N LEU A 30 0.31 7.88 -8.46
CA LEU A 30 0.66 6.77 -9.35
C LEU A 30 -0.58 6.12 -10.00
N GLY A 31 -1.72 6.13 -9.30
CA GLY A 31 -2.99 5.66 -9.87
C GLY A 31 -3.44 6.46 -11.09
N ALA A 32 -3.20 7.77 -11.09
CA ALA A 32 -3.61 8.66 -12.16
C ALA A 32 -2.78 8.49 -13.45
N VAL A 33 -1.59 7.89 -13.38
CA VAL A 33 -0.70 7.70 -14.54
C VAL A 33 -1.36 6.83 -15.63
N ALA A 34 -2.08 5.78 -15.23
CA ALA A 34 -2.74 4.85 -16.15
C ALA A 34 -4.19 4.52 -15.74
N GLY A 35 -4.79 5.31 -14.83
CA GLY A 35 -6.18 5.16 -14.41
C GLY A 35 -6.45 4.00 -13.43
N HIS A 36 -5.44 3.55 -12.69
CA HIS A 36 -5.60 2.50 -11.69
C HIS A 36 -6.27 3.02 -10.41
N ARG A 37 -7.08 2.18 -9.77
CA ARG A 37 -7.48 2.41 -8.37
C ARG A 37 -6.26 2.27 -7.46
N THR A 38 -6.18 3.11 -6.43
CA THR A 38 -5.09 3.08 -5.44
C THR A 38 -5.62 2.88 -4.03
N VAL A 39 -4.87 2.11 -3.24
CA VAL A 39 -5.01 2.03 -1.78
C VAL A 39 -3.67 2.46 -1.19
N PRO A 40 -3.52 3.76 -0.86
CA PRO A 40 -2.26 4.27 -0.36
C PRO A 40 -2.16 4.04 1.15
N LEU A 41 -1.14 3.29 1.56
CA LEU A 41 -0.80 3.04 2.95
C LEU A 41 0.40 3.90 3.34
N GLY A 42 0.31 4.56 4.48
CA GLY A 42 1.37 5.44 4.96
C GLY A 42 1.10 6.01 6.34
N VAL A 43 1.95 6.93 6.76
CA VAL A 43 1.92 7.59 8.06
C VAL A 43 1.08 8.87 7.95
N GLU A 44 -0.01 8.96 8.71
CA GLU A 44 -0.92 10.13 8.67
C GLU A 44 -0.64 11.15 9.80
N HIS A 45 0.05 10.73 10.88
CA HIS A 45 0.29 11.56 12.06
C HIS A 45 1.65 11.26 12.69
N PHE A 46 2.24 12.24 13.38
CA PHE A 46 3.55 12.13 14.02
C PHE A 46 3.44 12.16 15.56
N GLY A 47 4.54 11.82 16.25
CA GLY A 47 4.68 11.95 17.71
C GLY A 47 4.68 10.64 18.48
N GLN A 48 4.56 9.51 17.79
CA GLN A 48 4.65 8.18 18.37
C GLN A 48 6.11 7.81 18.64
N THR A 49 6.33 7.04 19.71
CA THR A 49 7.62 6.44 20.06
C THR A 49 7.43 4.94 20.23
N GLY A 50 8.41 4.15 19.83
CA GLY A 50 8.32 2.69 19.85
C GLY A 50 9.36 2.04 18.94
N THR A 51 9.31 0.72 18.81
CA THR A 51 10.14 0.03 17.83
C THR A 51 9.60 0.26 16.42
N ILE A 52 10.43 0.07 15.39
CA ILE A 52 9.98 0.16 13.98
C ILE A 52 8.78 -0.77 13.73
N ALA A 53 8.81 -1.98 14.27
CA ALA A 53 7.72 -2.95 14.14
C ALA A 53 6.42 -2.45 14.77
N ASP A 54 6.50 -1.82 15.96
CA ASP A 54 5.33 -1.24 16.63
C ASP A 54 4.75 -0.08 15.84
N LEU A 55 5.62 0.80 15.32
CA LEU A 55 5.20 1.95 14.52
C LEU A 55 4.58 1.51 13.19
N TYR A 56 5.15 0.52 12.51
CA TYR A 56 4.61 0.01 11.24
C TYR A 56 3.25 -0.65 11.45
N ARG A 57 3.08 -1.38 12.56
CA ARG A 57 1.77 -1.93 12.96
C ARG A 57 0.78 -0.81 13.29
N HIS A 58 1.22 0.20 14.03
CA HIS A 58 0.40 1.35 14.43
C HIS A 58 -0.15 2.11 13.22
N PHE A 59 0.69 2.35 12.21
CA PHE A 59 0.30 3.03 10.97
C PHE A 59 -0.28 2.11 9.90
N GLY A 60 -0.39 0.80 10.16
CA GLY A 60 -0.96 -0.15 9.20
C GLY A 60 -0.14 -0.30 7.92
N ILE A 61 1.19 -0.19 8.03
CA ILE A 61 2.15 -0.44 6.95
C ILE A 61 2.96 -1.73 7.19
N ASP A 62 2.60 -2.50 8.22
CA ASP A 62 3.15 -3.83 8.44
C ASP A 62 2.62 -4.86 7.44
N ALA A 63 3.27 -6.02 7.40
CA ALA A 63 2.94 -7.07 6.45
C ALA A 63 1.48 -7.56 6.60
N ASP A 64 0.99 -7.67 7.84
CA ASP A 64 -0.39 -8.07 8.09
C ASP A 64 -1.40 -7.04 7.56
N ALA A 65 -1.13 -5.74 7.71
CA ALA A 65 -1.99 -4.70 7.16
C ALA A 65 -2.01 -4.70 5.64
N ILE A 66 -0.86 -4.89 4.99
CA ILE A 66 -0.77 -5.00 3.53
C ILE A 66 -1.58 -6.19 3.02
N VAL A 67 -1.45 -7.37 3.66
CA VAL A 67 -2.23 -8.56 3.31
C VAL A 67 -3.72 -8.34 3.55
N ARG A 68 -4.11 -7.67 4.64
CA ARG A 68 -5.52 -7.31 4.89
C ARG A 68 -6.06 -6.37 3.81
N ALA A 69 -5.29 -5.38 3.36
CA ALA A 69 -5.68 -4.48 2.28
C ALA A 69 -5.90 -5.25 0.98
N ALA A 70 -4.95 -6.11 0.59
CA ALA A 70 -5.08 -6.96 -0.60
C ALA A 70 -6.31 -7.89 -0.52
N SER A 71 -6.53 -8.53 0.63
CA SER A 71 -7.64 -9.48 0.82
C SER A 71 -9.02 -8.82 0.73
N ARG A 72 -9.14 -7.53 1.06
CA ARG A 72 -10.40 -6.77 0.91
C ARG A 72 -10.72 -6.45 -0.54
N ILE A 73 -9.70 -6.27 -1.38
CA ILE A 73 -9.85 -5.89 -2.79
C ILE A 73 -10.09 -7.12 -3.67
N ALA A 74 -9.31 -8.17 -3.44
CA ALA A 74 -9.33 -9.41 -4.20
C ALA A 74 -9.52 -10.59 -3.22
N PRO A 75 -10.76 -10.86 -2.77
CA PRO A 75 -11.03 -11.95 -1.85
C PRO A 75 -10.64 -13.29 -2.49
N GLY A 76 -9.64 -13.93 -1.91
CA GLY A 76 -9.12 -15.24 -2.33
C GLY A 76 -8.91 -16.15 -1.14
N ARG A 77 -8.03 -17.16 -1.29
CA ARG A 77 -7.65 -18.03 -0.17
C ARG A 77 -7.06 -17.17 0.96
N PRO A 78 -7.52 -17.32 2.23
CA PRO A 78 -6.96 -16.56 3.34
C PRO A 78 -5.45 -16.76 3.45
N ILE A 79 -4.71 -15.64 3.44
CA ILE A 79 -3.26 -15.62 3.66
C ILE A 79 -3.03 -15.39 5.15
N ARG A 80 -2.32 -16.32 5.80
CA ARG A 80 -1.83 -16.14 7.17
C ARG A 80 -0.33 -16.02 7.12
N LEU A 81 0.19 -14.86 7.49
CA LEU A 81 1.62 -14.68 7.68
C LEU A 81 2.01 -15.39 8.98
N LEU A 82 3.07 -16.20 8.91
CA LEU A 82 3.69 -16.77 10.12
C LEU A 82 4.64 -15.69 10.63
N ALA A 83 4.34 -15.14 11.81
CA ALA A 83 5.20 -14.18 12.50
C ALA A 83 6.50 -14.83 12.97
#